data_AF-A0A947JPH9-F1
#
_entry.id   AF-A0A947JPH9-F1
#
_cell.length_a   1.000
_cell.length_b   1.000
_cell.length_c   1.000
_cell.angle_alpha   90.00
_cell.angle_beta   90.00
_cell.angle_gamma   90.00
#
_symmetry.space_group_name_H-M   'P 1'
#
loop_
_entity.id
_entity.type
_entity.pdbx_description
1 polymer ?
#
loop_
_entity_poly.entity_id
_entity_poly.type
_entity_poly.pdbx_seq_one_letter_code
_entity_poly.pdbx_strand_id
1 'polypeptide(L)'
;MMKDKTVRGLVLVGLLMLGLLVLGLLIGLVGSWLVSLSLPVTSAESALVPGQFVQELEEDLKTAARQVCIARQEVIRAPTELERVQRRTRLASAENDYVRIASSYNERLRIIPETQSIVPPDGREQAPTLNQLIEELRSSEGLNCPR
;
A
#
# COMPACT_ATOMS: atom_id res chain seq x y z
N MET A 1 64.08 41.65 15.22
CA MET A 1 64.02 40.27 14.67
C MET A 1 62.82 39.53 15.27
N MET A 2 61.59 39.96 14.95
CA MET A 2 60.33 39.40 15.47
C MET A 2 59.23 39.68 14.43
N LYS A 3 59.24 39.00 13.28
CA LYS A 3 58.16 39.13 12.28
C LYS A 3 57.78 37.81 11.59
N ASP A 4 58.64 36.79 11.65
CA ASP A 4 58.41 35.50 10.96
C ASP A 4 57.48 34.50 11.65
N LYS A 5 57.29 34.57 12.98
CA LYS A 5 56.53 33.55 13.70
C LYS A 5 55.02 33.69 13.51
N THR A 6 54.53 34.92 13.35
CA THR A 6 53.09 35.21 13.20
C THR A 6 52.57 34.81 11.82
N VAL A 7 53.38 34.99 10.77
CA VAL A 7 53.01 34.63 9.40
C VAL A 7 52.89 33.11 9.25
N ARG A 8 53.82 32.35 9.84
CA ARG A 8 53.77 30.88 9.81
C ARG A 8 52.57 30.30 10.55
N GLY A 9 52.18 30.90 11.67
CA GLY A 9 50.97 30.51 12.41
C GLY A 9 49.68 30.77 11.63
N LEU A 10 49.59 31.92 10.96
CA LEU A 10 48.41 32.29 10.16
C LEU A 10 48.27 31.43 8.90
N VAL A 11 49.40 31.06 8.27
CA VAL A 11 49.44 30.10 7.15
C VAL A 11 49.01 28.70 7.60
N LEU A 12 49.43 28.24 8.78
CA LEU A 12 49.06 26.91 9.31
C LEU A 12 47.57 26.84 9.67
N VAL A 13 47.01 27.89 10.28
CA VAL A 13 45.58 27.98 10.58
C VAL A 13 44.76 28.05 9.28
N GLY A 14 45.25 28.80 8.28
CA GLY A 14 44.65 28.85 6.94
C GLY A 14 44.63 27.48 6.25
N LEU A 15 45.74 26.73 6.32
CA LEU A 15 45.85 25.38 5.76
C LEU A 15 44.95 24.37 6.48
N LEU A 16 44.81 24.47 7.81
CA LEU A 16 43.90 23.61 8.59
C LEU A 16 42.44 23.89 8.27
N MET A 17 42.06 25.17 8.13
CA MET A 17 40.70 25.55 7.74
C MET A 17 40.38 25.13 6.30
N LEU A 18 41.32 25.31 5.37
CA LEU A 18 41.15 24.85 3.98
C LEU A 18 41.03 23.32 3.93
N GLY A 19 41.83 22.60 4.72
CA GLY A 19 41.78 21.15 4.84
C GLY A 19 40.43 20.65 5.38
N LEU A 20 39.88 21.31 6.41
CA LEU A 20 38.54 21.01 6.94
C LEU A 20 37.43 21.31 5.92
N LEU A 21 37.57 22.39 5.14
CA LEU A 21 36.62 22.74 4.08
C LEU A 21 36.63 21.71 2.96
N VAL A 22 37.81 21.26 2.52
CA VAL A 22 37.97 20.21 1.50
C VAL A 22 37.46 18.86 2.02
N LEU A 23 37.73 18.52 3.29
CA LEU A 23 37.23 17.30 3.92
C LEU A 23 35.70 17.33 4.04
N GLY A 24 35.11 18.47 4.42
CA GLY A 24 33.66 18.65 4.45
C GLY A 24 33.02 18.55 3.07
N LEU A 25 33.67 19.09 2.04
CA LEU A 25 33.20 19.00 0.66
C LEU A 25 33.26 17.56 0.14
N LEU A 26 34.30 16.80 0.49
CA LEU A 26 34.42 15.38 0.17
C LEU A 26 33.36 14.53 0.88
N ILE A 27 33.05 14.81 2.16
CA ILE A 27 31.97 14.12 2.89
C ILE A 27 30.60 14.45 2.28
N GLY A 28 30.37 15.71 1.86
CA GLY A 28 29.14 16.11 1.17
C GLY A 28 28.98 15.46 -0.21
N LEU A 29 30.08 15.32 -0.96
CA LEU A 29 30.10 14.62 -2.24
C LEU A 29 29.85 13.12 -2.04
N VAL A 30 30.58 12.42 -1.17
CA VAL A 30 30.38 10.98 -0.94
C VAL A 30 28.99 10.68 -0.35
N GLY A 31 28.46 11.56 0.50
CA GLY A 31 27.08 11.45 1.00
C GLY A 31 26.02 11.59 -0.11
N SER A 32 26.28 12.40 -1.14
CA SER A 32 25.36 12.58 -2.27
C SER A 32 25.31 11.38 -3.23
N TRP A 33 26.41 10.60 -3.33
CA TRP A 33 26.42 9.35 -4.08
C TRP A 33 25.73 8.20 -3.32
N LEU A 34 25.77 8.19 -1.98
CA LEU A 34 24.99 7.24 -1.17
C LEU A 34 23.48 7.54 -1.20
N VAL A 35 23.09 8.80 -1.38
CA VAL A 35 21.67 9.18 -1.59
C VAL A 35 21.22 8.92 -3.03
N SER A 36 22.11 8.91 -4.02
CA SER A 36 21.79 8.60 -5.43
C SER A 36 21.93 7.11 -5.78
N LEU A 37 22.58 6.32 -4.92
CA LEU A 37 22.39 4.88 -4.76
C LEU A 37 21.24 4.58 -3.79
N SER A 38 20.22 5.45 -3.79
CA SER A 38 18.86 5.00 -3.55
C SER A 38 18.49 4.00 -4.67
N LEU A 39 19.06 2.80 -4.54
CA LEU A 39 18.30 1.57 -4.67
C LEU A 39 16.88 1.90 -4.23
N PRO A 40 15.87 1.60 -5.05
CA PRO A 40 14.50 1.88 -4.66
C PRO A 40 14.38 1.36 -3.25
N VAL A 41 13.92 2.24 -2.36
CA VAL A 41 13.48 1.87 -1.03
C VAL A 41 12.33 0.91 -1.33
N THR A 42 12.67 -0.36 -1.56
CA THR A 42 11.79 -1.50 -1.37
C THR A 42 11.51 -1.37 0.10
N SER A 43 10.45 -0.62 0.38
CA SER A 43 9.88 -0.50 1.70
C SER A 43 9.87 -1.91 2.26
N ALA A 44 10.43 -2.04 3.46
CA ALA A 44 10.33 -3.23 4.27
C ALA A 44 8.86 -3.56 4.64
N GLU A 45 7.87 -2.96 3.99
CA GLU A 45 6.47 -3.44 3.89
C GLU A 45 6.35 -4.72 3.04
N SER A 46 7.35 -5.06 2.23
CA SER A 46 7.24 -6.15 1.24
C SER A 46 7.63 -7.54 1.75
N ALA A 47 7.81 -7.71 3.06
CA ALA A 47 7.96 -9.03 3.69
C ALA A 47 6.66 -9.43 4.42
N LEU A 48 5.50 -9.03 3.90
CA LEU A 48 4.24 -9.67 4.25
C LEU A 48 4.42 -11.18 4.05
N VAL A 49 4.33 -11.93 5.15
CA VAL A 49 4.31 -13.38 5.12
C VAL A 49 3.22 -13.76 4.11
N PRO A 50 3.50 -14.61 3.10
CA PRO A 50 2.58 -14.87 1.98
C PRO A 50 1.13 -15.17 2.42
N GLY A 51 0.95 -15.83 3.57
CA GLY A 51 -0.36 -16.08 4.16
C GLY A 51 -1.10 -14.84 4.68
N GLN A 52 -0.40 -13.86 5.27
CA GLN A 52 -1.01 -12.60 5.72
C GLN A 52 -1.45 -11.73 4.53
N PHE A 53 -0.67 -11.72 3.46
CA PHE A 53 -1.04 -11.01 2.23
C PHE A 53 -2.32 -11.57 1.60
N VAL A 54 -2.44 -12.89 1.49
CA VAL A 54 -3.65 -13.52 0.96
C VAL A 54 -4.86 -13.24 1.86
N GLN A 55 -4.68 -13.25 3.18
CA GLN A 55 -5.74 -12.91 4.12
C GLN A 55 -6.22 -11.46 3.98
N GLU A 56 -5.31 -10.51 3.84
CA GLU A 56 -5.66 -9.09 3.63
C GLU A 56 -6.46 -8.91 2.34
N LEU A 57 -6.03 -9.56 1.26
CA LEU A 57 -6.75 -9.57 -0.01
C LEU A 57 -8.16 -10.18 0.10
N GLU A 58 -8.32 -11.24 0.89
CA GLU A 58 -9.63 -11.82 1.16
C GLU A 58 -10.53 -10.92 2.01
N GLU A 59 -9.95 -10.24 3.00
CA GLU A 59 -10.69 -9.30 3.84
C GLU A 59 -11.15 -8.07 3.05
N ASP A 60 -10.34 -7.60 2.10
CA ASP A 60 -10.73 -6.55 1.15
C ASP A 60 -11.95 -6.96 0.31
N LEU A 61 -11.96 -8.19 -0.20
CA LEU A 61 -13.09 -8.74 -0.94
C LEU A 61 -14.36 -8.83 -0.08
N LYS A 62 -14.24 -9.35 1.14
CA LYS A 62 -15.37 -9.47 2.07
C LYS A 62 -15.91 -8.09 2.43
N THR A 63 -15.04 -7.13 2.71
CA THR A 63 -15.40 -5.75 3.02
C THR A 63 -16.14 -5.12 1.84
N ALA A 64 -15.65 -5.28 0.62
CA ALA A 64 -16.31 -4.77 -0.59
C ALA A 64 -17.70 -5.40 -0.80
N ALA A 65 -17.85 -6.71 -0.59
CA ALA A 65 -19.15 -7.38 -0.66
C ALA A 65 -20.14 -6.90 0.41
N ARG A 66 -19.66 -6.63 1.65
CA ARG A 66 -20.48 -6.02 2.70
C ARG A 66 -20.95 -4.60 2.31
N GLN A 67 -20.09 -3.80 1.68
CA GLN A 67 -20.48 -2.47 1.19
C GLN A 67 -21.58 -2.52 0.13
N VAL A 68 -21.45 -3.44 -0.85
CA VAL A 68 -22.53 -3.70 -1.80
C VAL A 68 -23.81 -4.08 -1.07
N CYS A 69 -23.70 -4.91 -0.05
CA CYS A 69 -24.85 -5.35 0.71
C CYS A 69 -25.57 -4.22 1.44
N ILE A 70 -24.81 -3.35 2.12
CA ILE A 70 -25.33 -2.16 2.78
C ILE A 70 -26.02 -1.26 1.75
N ALA A 71 -25.39 -1.00 0.61
CA ALA A 71 -25.96 -0.19 -0.45
C ALA A 71 -27.29 -0.76 -0.99
N ARG A 72 -27.42 -2.09 -1.12
CA ARG A 72 -28.69 -2.73 -1.50
C ARG A 72 -29.78 -2.50 -0.46
N GLN A 73 -29.46 -2.66 0.82
CA GLN A 73 -30.41 -2.40 1.90
C GLN A 73 -30.85 -0.93 1.91
N GLU A 74 -29.92 0.00 1.66
CA GLU A 74 -30.24 1.42 1.54
C GLU A 74 -31.25 1.67 0.40
N VAL A 75 -31.07 1.07 -0.78
CA VAL A 75 -32.03 1.21 -1.90
C VAL A 75 -33.44 0.76 -1.49
N ILE A 76 -33.55 -0.36 -0.77
CA ILE A 76 -34.84 -0.90 -0.32
C ILE A 76 -35.48 -0.04 0.76
N ARG A 77 -34.67 0.51 1.68
CA ARG A 77 -35.12 1.39 2.77
C ARG A 77 -35.37 2.83 2.31
N ALA A 78 -35.31 3.13 1.02
CA ALA A 78 -35.53 4.48 0.50
C ALA A 78 -37.02 4.86 0.59
N PRO A 79 -37.39 5.94 1.30
CA PRO A 79 -38.78 6.36 1.47
C PRO A 79 -39.36 7.02 0.21
N THR A 80 -38.52 7.63 -0.63
CA THR A 80 -38.94 8.36 -1.84
C THR A 80 -38.24 7.82 -3.08
N GLU A 81 -38.85 8.01 -4.26
CA GLU A 81 -38.24 7.56 -5.52
C GLU A 81 -36.95 8.34 -5.86
N LEU A 82 -36.90 9.63 -5.52
CA LEU A 82 -35.69 10.43 -5.71
C LEU A 82 -34.51 9.88 -4.89
N GLU A 83 -34.74 9.56 -3.61
CA GLU A 83 -33.72 8.93 -2.77
C GLU A 83 -33.35 7.53 -3.29
N ARG A 84 -34.32 6.77 -3.81
CA ARG A 84 -34.06 5.46 -4.41
C ARG A 84 -33.14 5.56 -5.62
N VAL A 85 -33.32 6.55 -6.48
CA VAL A 85 -32.43 6.81 -7.63
C VAL A 85 -31.02 7.15 -7.15
N GLN A 86 -30.86 8.04 -6.18
CA GLN A 86 -29.54 8.38 -5.61
C GLN A 86 -28.84 7.15 -4.99
N ARG A 87 -29.59 6.33 -4.25
CA ARG A 87 -29.06 5.11 -3.63
C ARG A 87 -28.74 4.03 -4.66
N ARG A 88 -29.47 3.94 -5.78
CA ARG A 88 -29.12 3.06 -6.91
C ARG A 88 -27.79 3.45 -7.55
N THR A 89 -27.49 4.75 -7.68
CA THR A 89 -26.18 5.20 -8.15
C THR A 89 -25.06 4.78 -7.20
N ARG A 90 -25.30 4.87 -5.88
CA ARG A 90 -24.34 4.38 -4.87
C ARG A 90 -24.16 2.86 -4.94
N LEU A 91 -25.24 2.11 -5.12
CA LEU A 91 -25.19 0.66 -5.32
C LEU A 91 -24.35 0.31 -6.55
N ALA A 92 -24.59 0.95 -7.68
CA ALA A 92 -23.80 0.74 -8.89
C ALA A 92 -22.31 1.06 -8.68
N SER A 93 -21.99 2.11 -7.92
CA SER A 93 -20.60 2.41 -7.55
C SER A 93 -19.98 1.31 -6.69
N ALA A 94 -20.70 0.83 -5.66
CA ALA A 94 -20.22 -0.24 -4.79
C ALA A 94 -20.00 -1.55 -5.57
N GLU A 95 -20.88 -1.87 -6.52
CA GLU A 95 -20.75 -3.05 -7.39
C GLU A 95 -19.54 -2.92 -8.33
N ASN A 96 -19.31 -1.74 -8.90
CA ASN A 96 -18.11 -1.47 -9.71
C ASN A 96 -16.83 -1.54 -8.87
N ASP A 97 -16.85 -1.02 -7.64
CA ASP A 97 -15.71 -1.11 -6.72
C ASP A 97 -15.40 -2.56 -6.36
N TYR A 98 -16.42 -3.40 -6.13
CA TYR A 98 -16.23 -4.82 -5.93
C TYR A 98 -15.53 -5.48 -7.12
N VAL A 99 -15.98 -5.21 -8.35
CA VAL A 99 -15.36 -5.76 -9.57
C VAL A 99 -13.91 -5.31 -9.69
N ARG A 100 -13.61 -4.05 -9.39
CA ARG A 100 -12.24 -3.51 -9.39
C ARG A 100 -11.35 -4.22 -8.37
N ILE A 101 -11.85 -4.41 -7.15
CA ILE A 101 -11.12 -5.11 -6.07
C ILE A 101 -10.91 -6.58 -6.44
N ALA A 102 -11.92 -7.25 -6.98
CA ALA A 102 -11.81 -8.63 -7.47
C ALA A 102 -10.78 -8.78 -8.61
N SER A 103 -10.70 -7.81 -9.51
CA SER A 103 -9.65 -7.78 -10.54
C SER A 103 -8.26 -7.59 -9.92
N SER A 104 -8.13 -6.63 -8.99
CA SER A 104 -6.88 -6.37 -8.27
C SER A 104 -6.42 -7.58 -7.44
N TYR A 105 -7.36 -8.30 -6.81
CA TYR A 105 -7.08 -9.55 -6.10
C TYR A 105 -6.40 -10.56 -7.04
N ASN A 106 -7.02 -10.81 -8.20
CA ASN A 106 -6.50 -11.77 -9.18
C ASN A 106 -5.13 -11.36 -9.73
N GLU A 107 -4.91 -10.07 -9.98
CA GLU A 107 -3.63 -9.55 -10.45
C GLU A 107 -2.55 -9.70 -9.38
N ARG A 108 -2.86 -9.31 -8.14
CA ARG A 108 -1.93 -9.39 -7.00
C ARG A 108 -1.58 -10.82 -6.62
N LEU A 109 -2.53 -11.75 -6.72
CA LEU A 109 -2.28 -13.17 -6.47
C LEU A 109 -1.27 -13.75 -7.47
N ARG A 110 -1.31 -13.32 -8.75
CA ARG A 110 -0.37 -13.76 -9.79
C ARG A 110 1.06 -13.25 -9.61
N ILE A 111 1.24 -12.15 -8.87
CA ILE A 111 2.57 -11.56 -8.60
C ILE A 111 3.30 -12.35 -7.51
N ILE A 112 2.59 -13.15 -6.71
CA ILE A 112 3.19 -14.03 -5.70
C ILE A 112 3.93 -15.15 -6.44
N PRO A 113 5.27 -15.24 -6.37
CA PRO A 113 6.00 -16.31 -7.03
C PRO A 113 5.60 -17.66 -6.42
N GLU A 114 5.40 -18.68 -7.26
CA GLU A 114 4.98 -20.04 -6.85
C GLU A 114 5.84 -20.62 -5.70
N THR A 115 7.12 -20.22 -5.63
CA THR A 115 8.08 -20.65 -4.60
C THR A 115 7.88 -19.99 -3.23
N GLN A 116 7.09 -18.92 -3.14
CA GLN A 116 6.67 -18.25 -1.90
C GLN A 116 5.17 -18.42 -1.65
N SER A 117 4.46 -19.14 -2.51
CA SER A 117 3.02 -19.36 -2.42
C SER A 117 2.70 -20.35 -1.30
N ILE A 118 2.82 -19.91 -0.05
CA ILE A 118 2.01 -20.49 1.03
C ILE A 118 0.68 -19.74 0.98
N VAL A 119 -0.11 -20.01 -0.07
CA VAL A 119 -1.54 -19.74 0.00
C VAL A 119 -2.03 -20.54 1.20
N PRO A 120 -2.66 -19.91 2.20
CA PRO A 120 -3.26 -20.65 3.32
C PRO A 120 -4.11 -21.79 2.75
N PRO A 121 -4.25 -22.94 3.43
CA PRO A 121 -5.08 -24.04 2.94
C PRO A 121 -6.53 -23.62 2.64
N ASP A 122 -6.97 -22.50 3.20
CA ASP A 122 -8.30 -21.91 3.05
C ASP A 122 -8.34 -20.76 2.02
N GLY A 123 -7.18 -20.37 1.49
CA GLY A 123 -7.00 -19.22 0.60
C GLY A 123 -7.39 -19.51 -0.85
N ARG A 124 -8.01 -18.54 -1.52
CA ARG A 124 -8.53 -18.74 -2.89
C ARG A 124 -7.49 -18.49 -3.96
N GLU A 125 -7.56 -19.32 -5.01
CA GLU A 125 -6.78 -19.13 -6.24
C GLU A 125 -7.35 -18.03 -7.16
N GLN A 126 -8.59 -17.60 -6.90
CA GLN A 126 -9.26 -16.55 -7.66
C GLN A 126 -10.30 -15.83 -6.81
N ALA A 127 -10.51 -14.54 -7.08
CA ALA A 127 -11.60 -13.78 -6.50
C ALA A 127 -12.95 -14.42 -6.86
N PRO A 128 -13.82 -14.70 -5.86
CA PRO A 128 -15.15 -15.21 -6.12
C PRO A 128 -16.02 -14.17 -6.82
N THR A 129 -17.12 -14.63 -7.40
CA THR A 129 -18.18 -13.70 -7.83
C THR A 129 -18.86 -13.06 -6.62
N LEU A 130 -19.40 -11.86 -6.80
CA LEU A 130 -20.13 -11.13 -5.75
C LEU A 130 -21.23 -11.99 -5.10
N ASN A 131 -21.99 -12.73 -5.92
CA ASN A 131 -23.09 -13.57 -5.43
C ASN A 131 -22.59 -14.76 -4.59
N GLN A 132 -21.48 -15.40 -5.00
CA GLN A 132 -20.87 -16.49 -4.23
C GLN A 132 -20.41 -15.98 -2.86
N LEU A 133 -19.72 -14.83 -2.84
CA LEU A 133 -19.20 -14.26 -1.60
C LEU A 133 -20.33 -13.78 -0.68
N ILE A 134 -21.41 -13.21 -1.21
CA ILE A 134 -22.59 -12.84 -0.42
C ILE A 134 -23.26 -14.08 0.17
N GLU A 135 -23.39 -15.18 -0.58
CA GLU A 135 -23.98 -16.43 -0.07
C GLU A 135 -23.13 -17.03 1.04
N GLU A 136 -21.82 -17.00 0.87
CA GLU A 136 -20.87 -17.43 1.89
C GLU A 136 -20.97 -16.58 3.14
N LEU A 137 -20.90 -15.25 3.04
CA LEU A 137 -21.05 -14.33 4.17
C LEU A 137 -22.42 -14.48 4.86
N ARG A 138 -23.47 -14.85 4.11
CA ARG A 138 -24.77 -15.20 4.70
C ARG A 138 -24.66 -16.47 5.55
N SER A 139 -23.99 -17.49 5.03
CA SER A 139 -23.84 -18.79 5.70
C SER A 139 -22.90 -18.74 6.92
N SER A 140 -21.82 -17.96 6.84
CA SER A 140 -20.75 -17.92 7.84
C SER A 140 -20.93 -16.81 8.88
N GLU A 141 -21.43 -15.64 8.48
CA GLU A 141 -21.52 -14.44 9.33
C GLU A 141 -22.96 -13.96 9.56
N GLY A 142 -23.95 -14.64 8.96
CA GLY A 142 -25.35 -14.25 9.05
C GLY A 142 -25.67 -12.96 8.29
N LEU A 143 -24.84 -12.55 7.32
CA LEU A 143 -25.06 -11.34 6.52
C LEU A 143 -26.38 -11.44 5.73
N ASN A 144 -27.39 -10.68 6.16
CA ASN A 144 -28.69 -10.70 5.50
C ASN A 144 -28.74 -9.70 4.34
N CYS A 145 -28.28 -10.16 3.18
CA CYS A 145 -28.28 -9.35 1.97
C CYS A 145 -29.53 -9.55 1.12
N PRO A 146 -30.30 -8.49 0.83
CA PRO A 146 -31.43 -8.59 -0.07
C PRO A 146 -30.94 -8.87 -1.50
N ARG A 147 -31.66 -9.77 -2.19
CA ARG A 147 -31.40 -10.13 -3.58
C ARG A 147 -31.92 -9.07 -4.53
#